data_AF-A0A9W7YAR0-F1
#
_entry.id   AF-A0A9W7YAR0-F1
#
_cell.length_a   1.000
_cell.length_b   1.000
_cell.length_c   1.000
_cell.angle_alpha   90.00
_cell.angle_beta   90.00
_cell.angle_gamma   90.00
#
_symmetry.space_group_name_H-M   'P 1'
#
loop_
_entity.id
_entity.type
_entity.pdbx_description
1 polymer ?
#
loop_
_entity_poly.entity_id
_entity_poly.type
_entity_poly.pdbx_seq_one_letter_code
_entity_poly.pdbx_strand_id
1 'polypeptide(L)'
;MTRVYQVIDFLVKSQRPCSADEIRLHISDFYDDGPVFQHLTSNSKVIYSAQDNTFAYRPEFDIRTPEELVEYLKRLPDRGGLEMKKLTDSYLADRLPKVIADLRAQKLILATTDKDGRPRYIFYNHCPMEDQVDEELKTSWARLAMPDESDLATEMKKAGLKLTKVEEPAVKEKADDKKPKKAQRKTKITNTHLADIDLTKDYSPGDK
;
A
#
# COMPACT_ATOMS: atom_id res chain seq x y z
N MET A 1 37.21 13.36 8.57
CA MET A 1 35.81 12.87 8.67
C MET A 1 35.28 12.89 10.11
N THR A 2 36.06 12.53 11.13
CA THR A 2 35.62 12.45 12.54
C THR A 2 34.99 13.73 13.10
N ARG A 3 35.49 14.92 12.72
CA ARG A 3 34.95 16.21 13.19
C ARG A 3 33.54 16.52 12.66
N VAL A 4 33.26 16.18 11.40
CA VAL A 4 31.92 16.37 10.81
C VAL A 4 30.89 15.52 11.56
N TYR A 5 31.26 14.28 11.92
CA TYR A 5 30.40 13.43 12.76
C TYR A 5 30.19 13.99 14.16
N GLN A 6 31.21 14.61 14.78
CA GLN A 6 31.05 15.28 16.08
C GLN A 6 30.07 16.45 16.01
N VAL A 7 30.14 17.27 14.95
CA VAL A 7 29.17 18.36 14.75
C VAL A 7 27.77 17.78 14.56
N ILE A 8 27.60 16.75 13.73
CA ILE A 8 26.29 16.14 13.49
C ILE A 8 25.73 15.53 14.77
N ASP A 9 26.54 14.79 15.55
CA ASP A 9 26.13 14.24 16.84
C ASP A 9 25.71 15.34 17.83
N PHE A 10 26.42 16.47 17.84
CA PHE A 10 26.03 17.64 18.62
C PHE A 10 24.70 18.24 18.16
N LEU A 11 24.46 18.34 16.85
CA LEU A 11 23.18 18.84 16.30
C LEU A 11 22.02 17.89 16.60
N VAL A 12 22.25 16.58 16.53
CA VAL A 12 21.27 15.54 16.88
C VAL A 12 20.89 15.63 18.36
N LYS A 13 21.87 15.81 19.25
CA LYS A 13 21.64 15.97 20.69
C LYS A 13 20.93 17.27 21.05
N SER A 14 21.26 18.36 20.34
CA SER A 14 20.71 19.68 20.62
C SER A 14 19.25 19.81 20.18
N GLN A 15 18.81 19.02 19.19
CA GLN A 15 17.45 19.01 18.63
C GLN A 15 16.92 20.40 18.21
N ARG A 16 17.80 21.36 17.96
CA ARG A 16 17.49 22.74 17.60
C ARG A 16 18.51 23.28 16.58
N PRO A 17 18.19 24.36 15.87
CA PRO A 17 19.21 25.11 15.14
C PRO A 17 20.28 25.64 16.11
N CYS A 18 21.54 25.37 15.78
CA CYS A 18 22.71 25.85 16.51
C CYS A 18 23.48 26.84 15.65
N SER A 19 23.95 27.95 16.24
CA SER A 19 24.75 28.92 15.51
C SER A 19 26.16 28.37 15.25
N ALA A 20 26.84 28.93 14.24
CA ALA A 20 28.26 28.65 14.00
C ALA A 20 29.12 28.86 15.26
N ASP A 21 28.82 29.90 16.05
CA ASP A 21 29.55 30.21 17.28
C ASP A 21 29.33 29.19 18.40
N GLU A 22 28.10 28.66 18.54
CA GLU A 22 27.82 27.56 19.47
C GLU A 22 28.59 26.29 19.09
N ILE A 23 28.72 26.01 17.78
CA ILE A 23 29.49 24.87 17.28
C ILE A 23 30.98 25.07 17.55
N ARG A 24 31.51 26.28 17.39
CA ARG A 24 32.93 26.62 17.72
C ARG A 24 33.25 26.38 19.18
N LEU A 25 32.31 26.67 20.07
CA LEU A 25 32.49 26.44 21.51
C LEU A 25 32.65 24.94 21.82
N HIS A 26 31.94 24.09 21.10
CA HIS A 26 32.02 22.64 21.27
C HIS A 26 33.18 22.01 20.48
N ILE A 27 33.52 22.59 19.33
CA ILE A 27 34.50 22.08 18.38
C ILE A 27 35.39 23.25 17.94
N SER A 28 36.55 23.36 18.59
CA SER A 28 37.45 24.51 18.50
C SER A 28 38.03 24.77 17.09
N ASP A 29 38.03 23.76 16.22
CA ASP A 29 38.59 23.82 14.86
C ASP A 29 37.50 24.12 13.79
N PHE A 30 36.37 24.70 14.17
CA PHE A 30 35.28 25.04 13.25
C PHE A 30 35.43 26.45 12.65
N TYR A 31 35.58 26.53 11.33
CA TYR A 31 35.73 27.77 10.58
C TYR A 31 34.67 27.86 9.47
N ASP A 32 34.18 29.07 9.18
CA ASP A 32 33.09 29.30 8.22
C ASP A 32 33.47 28.94 6.77
N ASP A 33 34.75 29.03 6.40
CA ASP A 33 35.25 28.59 5.09
C ASP A 33 36.03 27.27 5.16
N GLY A 34 35.95 26.58 6.29
CA GLY A 34 36.73 25.38 6.55
C GLY A 34 36.21 24.15 5.79
N PRO A 35 37.03 23.10 5.66
CA PRO A 35 36.61 21.84 5.04
C PRO A 35 35.44 21.18 5.79
N VAL A 36 35.30 21.43 7.10
CA VAL A 36 34.16 20.94 7.90
C VAL A 36 32.86 21.64 7.50
N PHE A 37 32.89 22.96 7.30
CA PHE A 37 31.74 23.74 6.87
C PHE A 37 31.26 23.33 5.48
N GLN A 38 32.18 23.16 4.52
CA GLN A 38 31.86 22.69 3.17
C GLN A 38 31.22 21.30 3.18
N HIS A 39 31.73 20.39 4.02
CA HIS A 39 31.13 19.06 4.16
C HIS A 39 29.76 19.08 4.83
N LEU A 40 29.52 19.98 5.79
CA LEU A 40 28.20 20.11 6.44
C LEU A 40 27.16 20.70 5.49
N THR A 41 27.52 21.75 4.75
CA THR A 41 26.64 22.38 3.76
C THR A 41 26.32 21.47 2.58
N SER A 42 27.26 20.59 2.20
CA SER A 42 27.05 19.57 1.17
C SER A 42 26.25 18.35 1.66
N ASN A 43 26.02 18.20 2.97
CA ASN A 43 25.39 17.02 3.54
C ASN A 43 23.86 17.14 3.56
N SER A 44 23.16 16.17 2.98
CA SER A 44 21.69 16.13 2.95
C SER A 44 21.02 16.04 4.33
N LYS A 45 21.76 15.61 5.36
CA LYS A 45 21.29 15.50 6.74
C LYS A 45 21.48 16.77 7.56
N VAL A 46 22.01 17.84 6.97
CA VAL A 46 22.23 19.12 7.66
C VAL A 46 21.52 20.22 6.88
N ILE A 47 20.76 21.05 7.59
CA ILE A 47 20.12 22.25 7.06
C ILE A 47 20.98 23.43 7.48
N TYR A 48 21.47 24.19 6.51
CA TYR A 48 22.22 25.43 6.74
C TYR A 48 21.36 26.64 6.34
N SER A 49 21.16 27.57 7.27
CA SER A 49 20.56 28.89 7.01
C SER A 49 21.67 29.93 6.89
N ALA A 50 21.89 30.47 5.70
CA ALA A 50 22.89 31.52 5.46
C ALA A 50 22.50 32.87 6.10
N GLN A 51 21.21 33.11 6.34
CA GLN A 51 20.72 34.36 6.94
C GLN A 51 21.06 34.46 8.42
N ASP A 52 20.85 33.35 9.14
CA ASP A 52 21.06 33.29 10.60
C ASP A 52 22.41 32.67 10.98
N ASN A 53 23.16 32.18 9.98
CA ASN A 53 24.36 31.37 10.16
C ASN A 53 24.16 30.19 11.13
N THR A 54 23.04 29.48 10.95
CA THR A 54 22.64 28.35 11.80
C THR A 54 22.67 27.02 11.06
N PHE A 55 22.98 25.96 11.81
CA PHE A 55 22.96 24.58 11.36
C PHE A 55 21.92 23.80 12.17
N ALA A 56 21.10 23.01 11.48
CA ALA A 56 20.16 22.10 12.11
C ALA A 56 20.30 20.69 11.51
N TYR A 57 20.06 19.67 12.33
CA TYR A 57 19.96 18.30 11.82
C TYR A 57 18.65 18.10 11.06
N ARG A 58 18.72 17.46 9.89
CA ARG A 58 17.56 17.02 9.10
C ARG A 58 17.32 15.52 9.30
N PRO A 59 16.40 15.14 10.20
CA PRO A 59 16.01 13.74 10.30
C PRO A 59 15.22 13.31 9.05
N GLU A 60 15.14 12.00 8.80
CA GLU A 60 14.28 11.45 7.75
C GLU A 60 12.79 11.77 8.03
N PHE A 61 12.41 11.80 9.31
CA PHE A 61 11.09 12.20 9.79
C PHE A 61 11.24 13.26 10.88
N ASP A 62 10.73 14.47 10.63
CA ASP A 62 10.67 15.55 11.63
C ASP A 62 9.45 15.34 12.55
N ILE A 63 9.51 14.26 13.34
CA ILE A 63 8.48 13.91 14.33
C ILE A 63 9.10 14.11 15.71
N ARG A 64 8.60 15.08 16.46
CA ARG A 64 9.07 15.44 17.80
C ARG A 64 8.10 15.00 18.89
N THR A 65 6.82 14.87 18.58
CA THR A 65 5.77 14.57 19.55
C THR A 65 5.02 13.27 19.20
N PRO A 66 4.46 12.56 20.19
CA PRO A 66 3.64 11.37 19.94
C PRO A 66 2.37 11.72 19.15
N GLU A 67 1.83 12.92 19.30
CA GLU A 67 0.68 13.41 18.54
C GLU A 67 1.02 13.58 17.06
N GLU A 68 2.18 14.17 16.75
CA GLU A 68 2.69 14.28 15.38
C GLU A 68 2.91 12.91 14.75
N LEU A 69 3.36 11.90 15.52
CA LEU A 69 3.49 10.53 15.02
C LEU A 69 2.14 9.97 14.61
N VAL A 70 1.11 10.15 15.44
CA VAL A 70 -0.25 9.69 15.11
C VAL A 70 -0.80 10.44 13.90
N GLU A 71 -0.60 11.76 13.83
CA GLU A 71 -1.03 12.57 12.68
C GLU A 71 -0.32 12.15 11.38
N TYR A 72 0.98 11.87 11.46
CA TYR A 72 1.75 11.36 10.35
C TYR A 72 1.22 10.00 9.86
N LEU A 73 0.93 9.08 10.78
CA LEU A 73 0.36 7.77 10.46
C LEU A 73 -1.06 7.89 9.87
N LYS A 74 -1.89 8.84 10.32
CA LYS A 74 -3.22 9.12 9.75
C LYS A 74 -3.15 9.54 8.27
N ARG A 75 -2.07 10.20 7.86
CA ARG A 75 -1.84 10.67 6.48
C ARG A 75 -1.28 9.58 5.57
N LEU A 76 -1.00 8.38 6.09
CA LEU A 76 -0.42 7.25 5.35
C LEU A 76 -1.41 6.09 5.07
N PRO A 77 -2.74 6.29 4.85
CA PRO A 77 -3.67 5.16 4.79
C PRO A 77 -3.34 4.17 3.66
N ASP A 78 -2.85 4.66 2.51
CA ASP A 78 -2.58 3.83 1.33
C ASP A 78 -1.10 3.44 1.15
N ARG A 79 -0.19 4.01 1.95
CA ARG A 79 1.27 3.76 1.82
C ARG A 79 1.77 2.62 2.70
N GLY A 80 0.89 2.02 3.49
CA GLY A 80 1.25 0.99 4.46
C GLY A 80 1.85 1.57 5.75
N GLY A 81 2.39 0.68 6.59
CA GLY A 81 2.91 1.01 7.90
C GLY A 81 4.30 1.64 7.87
N LEU A 82 4.64 2.37 8.92
CA LEU A 82 5.96 2.97 9.12
C LEU A 82 6.91 1.98 9.80
N GLU A 83 8.09 1.77 9.24
CA GLU A 83 9.10 0.90 9.83
C GLU A 83 9.75 1.57 11.05
N MET A 84 9.90 0.81 12.13
CA MET A 84 10.54 1.27 13.36
C MET A 84 11.97 1.76 13.17
N LYS A 85 12.74 1.11 12.29
CA LYS A 85 14.14 1.49 11.98
C LYS A 85 14.24 2.87 11.33
N LYS A 86 13.18 3.34 10.68
CA LYS A 86 13.17 4.66 10.06
C LYS A 86 12.93 5.78 11.07
N LEU A 87 12.31 5.45 12.20
CA LEU A 87 12.08 6.37 13.31
C LEU A 87 13.26 6.47 14.27
N THR A 88 14.27 5.60 14.17
CA THR A 88 15.47 5.69 15.04
C THR A 88 16.33 6.92 14.74
N ASP A 89 16.15 7.53 13.56
CA ASP A 89 16.81 8.79 13.18
C ASP A 89 15.96 10.03 13.54
N SER A 90 14.78 9.84 14.14
CA SER A 90 13.91 10.93 14.58
C SER A 90 14.29 11.40 15.99
N TYR A 91 13.82 12.60 16.35
CA TYR A 91 14.02 13.18 17.67
C TYR A 91 13.46 12.33 18.83
N LEU A 92 12.59 11.37 18.51
CA LEU A 92 11.97 10.46 19.46
C LEU A 92 12.79 9.19 19.72
N ALA A 93 13.94 8.96 19.06
CA ALA A 93 14.67 7.69 19.10
C ALA A 93 14.81 7.06 20.50
N ASP A 94 15.20 7.84 21.51
CA ASP A 94 15.41 7.37 22.88
C ASP A 94 14.09 7.02 23.62
N ARG A 95 12.99 7.69 23.28
CA ARG A 95 11.68 7.55 23.94
C ARG A 95 10.71 6.69 23.12
N LEU A 96 11.08 6.34 21.91
CA LEU A 96 10.24 5.69 20.91
C LEU A 96 9.59 4.39 21.43
N PRO A 97 10.30 3.47 22.10
CA PRO A 97 9.68 2.24 22.61
C PRO A 97 8.56 2.51 23.62
N LYS A 98 8.76 3.50 24.50
CA LYS A 98 7.79 3.88 25.52
C LYS A 98 6.58 4.56 24.88
N VAL A 99 6.82 5.52 23.99
CA VAL A 99 5.77 6.22 23.22
C VAL A 99 4.87 5.23 22.49
N ILE A 100 5.45 4.21 21.85
CA ILE A 100 4.67 3.18 21.14
C ILE A 100 3.86 2.33 22.10
N ALA A 101 4.43 1.93 23.24
CA ALA A 101 3.71 1.17 24.25
C ALA A 101 2.49 1.96 24.77
N ASP A 102 2.67 3.25 25.05
CA ASP A 102 1.61 4.15 25.52
C ASP A 102 0.53 4.34 24.44
N LEU A 103 0.92 4.60 23.18
CA LEU A 103 -0.02 4.76 22.06
C LEU A 103 -0.77 3.45 21.73
N ARG A 104 -0.14 2.29 21.91
CA ARG A 104 -0.80 0.98 21.79
C ARG A 104 -1.80 0.74 22.91
N ALA A 105 -1.45 1.11 24.15
CA ALA A 105 -2.36 1.01 25.29
C ALA A 105 -3.61 1.88 25.10
N GLN A 106 -3.44 3.05 24.48
CA GLN A 106 -4.54 3.94 24.07
C GLN A 106 -5.25 3.49 22.78
N LYS A 107 -4.85 2.36 22.18
CA LYS A 107 -5.40 1.82 20.91
C LYS A 107 -5.35 2.79 19.73
N LEU A 108 -4.49 3.81 19.75
CA LEU A 108 -4.35 4.78 18.65
C LEU A 108 -3.53 4.23 17.49
N ILE A 109 -2.66 3.27 17.76
CA ILE A 109 -1.80 2.62 16.78
C ILE A 109 -1.87 1.11 16.90
N LEU A 110 -1.65 0.44 15.77
CA LEU A 110 -1.39 -0.99 15.69
C LEU A 110 0.08 -1.19 15.34
N ALA A 111 0.70 -2.25 15.83
CA ALA A 111 2.06 -2.54 15.38
C ALA A 111 2.38 -4.02 15.41
N THR A 112 3.03 -4.47 14.34
CA THR A 112 3.47 -5.87 14.17
C THR A 112 4.73 -6.09 14.97
N THR A 113 4.87 -7.26 15.58
CA THR A 113 6.06 -7.65 16.33
C THR A 113 6.88 -8.69 15.56
N ASP A 114 8.19 -8.70 15.79
CA ASP A 114 9.05 -9.81 15.36
C ASP A 114 8.90 -11.02 16.29
N LYS A 115 9.61 -12.11 16.01
CA LYS A 115 9.65 -13.33 16.84
C LYS A 115 10.04 -13.05 18.30
N ASP A 116 10.86 -12.02 18.52
CA ASP A 116 11.30 -11.57 19.85
C ASP A 116 10.31 -10.58 20.52
N GLY A 117 9.12 -10.36 19.95
CA GLY A 117 8.10 -9.46 20.50
C GLY A 117 8.40 -7.96 20.28
N ARG A 118 9.50 -7.61 19.59
CA ARG A 118 9.87 -6.22 19.33
C ARG A 118 9.01 -5.60 18.22
N PRO A 119 8.49 -4.36 18.38
CA PRO A 119 7.76 -3.68 17.31
C PRO A 119 8.62 -3.53 16.06
N ARG A 120 8.06 -3.84 14.89
CA ARG A 120 8.74 -3.73 13.58
C ARG A 120 8.10 -2.69 12.68
N TYR A 121 6.78 -2.72 12.54
CA TYR A 121 6.02 -1.75 11.76
C TYR A 121 4.88 -1.18 12.60
N ILE A 122 4.59 0.11 12.41
CA ILE A 122 3.51 0.84 13.08
C ILE A 122 2.50 1.30 12.05
N PHE A 123 1.22 1.19 12.39
CA PHE A 123 0.08 1.57 11.58
C PHE A 123 -0.85 2.44 12.43
N TYR A 124 -1.55 3.37 11.79
CA TYR A 124 -2.65 4.06 12.44
C TYR A 124 -3.81 3.10 12.68
N ASN A 125 -4.43 3.15 13.86
CA ASN A 125 -5.65 2.41 14.11
C ASN A 125 -6.87 3.21 13.66
N HIS A 126 -7.44 2.86 12.51
CA HIS A 126 -8.66 3.48 11.98
C HIS A 126 -9.92 3.10 12.76
N CYS A 127 -9.89 1.97 13.47
CA CYS A 127 -11.01 1.51 14.28
C CYS A 127 -10.54 1.30 15.72
N PRO A 128 -10.42 2.39 16.51
CA PRO A 128 -10.18 2.29 17.95
C PRO A 128 -11.47 1.80 18.63
N MET A 129 -11.93 0.60 18.29
CA MET A 129 -13.11 0.01 18.91
C MET A 129 -12.73 -0.50 20.29
N GLU A 130 -13.57 -0.14 21.26
CA GLU A 130 -13.41 -0.52 22.66
C GLU A 130 -13.95 -1.93 22.93
N ASP A 131 -14.71 -2.50 21.99
CA ASP A 131 -15.50 -3.70 22.18
C ASP A 131 -14.60 -4.90 22.49
N GLN A 132 -14.44 -5.15 23.79
CA GLN A 132 -13.86 -6.37 24.30
C GLN A 132 -14.82 -7.49 23.95
N VAL A 133 -14.65 -8.04 22.76
CA VAL A 133 -15.24 -9.31 22.40
C VAL A 133 -14.73 -10.34 23.41
N ASP A 134 -15.65 -11.05 24.03
CA ASP A 134 -15.33 -12.10 24.99
C ASP A 134 -14.37 -13.13 24.36
N GLU A 135 -13.40 -13.60 25.14
CA GLU A 135 -12.45 -14.62 24.71
C GLU A 135 -13.16 -15.93 24.34
N GLU A 136 -14.30 -16.24 24.99
CA GLU A 136 -15.14 -17.39 24.61
C GLU A 136 -15.74 -17.20 23.21
N LEU A 137 -16.17 -15.99 22.87
CA LEU A 137 -16.71 -15.69 21.54
C LEU A 137 -15.61 -15.77 20.47
N LYS A 138 -14.41 -15.23 20.74
CA LYS A 138 -13.26 -15.34 19.83
C LYS A 138 -12.89 -16.80 19.57
N THR A 139 -12.85 -17.60 20.64
CA THR A 139 -12.52 -19.03 20.56
C THR A 139 -13.58 -19.79 19.77
N SER A 140 -14.86 -19.52 20.05
CA SER A 140 -15.97 -20.16 19.33
C SER A 140 -15.98 -19.77 17.85
N TRP A 141 -15.74 -18.49 17.55
CA TRP A 141 -15.63 -18.00 16.17
C TRP A 141 -14.49 -18.64 15.40
N ALA A 142 -13.29 -18.75 16.00
CA ALA A 142 -12.14 -19.37 15.36
C ALA A 142 -12.28 -20.88 15.13
N ARG A 143 -13.17 -21.55 15.89
CA ARG A 143 -13.48 -22.98 15.72
C ARG A 143 -14.48 -23.26 14.62
N LEU A 144 -15.23 -22.26 14.15
CA LEU A 144 -16.20 -22.45 13.07
C LEU A 144 -15.45 -22.84 11.79
N ALA A 145 -15.67 -24.06 11.33
CA ALA A 145 -15.18 -24.50 10.03
C ALA A 145 -16.03 -23.85 8.94
N MET A 146 -15.40 -23.02 8.11
CA MET A 146 -16.05 -22.52 6.90
C MET A 146 -16.20 -23.68 5.90
N PRO A 147 -17.41 -23.91 5.36
CA PRO A 147 -17.62 -24.87 4.27
C PRO A 147 -16.79 -24.48 3.05
N ASP A 148 -16.41 -25.47 2.24
CA ASP A 148 -15.76 -25.24 0.95
C ASP A 148 -16.68 -24.41 0.03
N GLU A 149 -16.07 -23.63 -0.89
CA GLU A 149 -16.79 -22.68 -1.75
C GLU A 149 -17.95 -23.32 -2.53
N SER A 150 -17.82 -24.60 -2.92
CA SER A 150 -18.87 -25.35 -3.62
C SER A 150 -20.10 -25.62 -2.76
N ASP A 151 -19.90 -25.84 -1.46
CA ASP A 151 -20.94 -26.25 -0.52
C ASP A 151 -21.55 -25.05 0.21
N LEU A 152 -20.80 -23.95 0.32
CA LEU A 152 -21.22 -22.71 0.97
C LEU A 152 -22.57 -22.18 0.45
N ALA A 153 -22.78 -22.20 -0.86
CA ALA A 153 -24.03 -21.72 -1.46
C ALA A 153 -25.24 -22.61 -1.11
N THR A 154 -25.00 -23.91 -0.95
CA THR A 154 -26.04 -24.87 -0.56
C THR A 154 -26.35 -24.75 0.93
N GLU A 155 -25.33 -24.58 1.76
CA GLU A 155 -25.50 -24.38 3.20
C GLU A 155 -26.14 -23.03 3.54
N MET A 156 -25.77 -21.94 2.88
CA MET A 156 -26.45 -20.65 3.03
C MET A 156 -27.94 -20.76 2.70
N LYS A 157 -28.30 -21.44 1.61
CA LYS A 157 -29.71 -21.71 1.25
C LYS A 157 -30.42 -22.56 2.30
N LYS A 158 -29.78 -23.60 2.84
CA LYS A 158 -30.32 -24.42 3.95
C LYS A 158 -30.54 -23.56 5.20
N ALA A 159 -29.65 -22.63 5.50
CA ALA A 159 -29.76 -21.67 6.60
C ALA A 159 -30.77 -20.54 6.33
N GLY A 160 -31.46 -20.53 5.18
CA GLY A 160 -32.43 -19.51 4.81
C GLY A 160 -31.82 -18.18 4.36
N LEU A 161 -30.48 -18.10 4.27
CA LEU A 161 -29.76 -16.94 3.74
C LEU A 161 -29.73 -17.04 2.21
N LYS A 162 -30.49 -16.16 1.55
CA LYS A 162 -30.36 -15.99 0.10
C LYS A 162 -29.11 -15.17 -0.16
N LEU A 163 -28.19 -15.66 -1.00
CA LEU A 163 -27.15 -14.79 -1.56
C LEU A 163 -27.88 -13.60 -2.20
N THR A 164 -27.58 -12.40 -1.73
CA THR A 164 -28.03 -11.17 -2.35
C THR A 164 -27.60 -11.27 -3.80
N LYS A 165 -28.56 -11.42 -4.70
CA LYS A 165 -28.32 -11.56 -6.13
C LYS A 165 -27.54 -10.31 -6.51
N VAL A 166 -26.23 -10.45 -6.75
CA VAL A 166 -25.47 -9.44 -7.46
C VAL A 166 -26.23 -9.28 -8.76
N GLU A 167 -26.88 -8.13 -8.93
CA GLU A 167 -27.49 -7.80 -10.21
C GLU A 167 -26.33 -7.75 -11.20
N GLU A 168 -26.11 -8.86 -11.90
CA GLU A 168 -25.28 -8.87 -13.08
C GLU A 168 -25.82 -7.74 -13.96
N PRO A 169 -24.98 -6.76 -14.34
CA PRO A 169 -25.44 -5.68 -15.20
C PRO A 169 -26.02 -6.35 -16.43
N ALA A 170 -27.31 -6.11 -16.69
CA ALA A 170 -28.07 -6.78 -17.73
C ALA A 170 -27.20 -6.90 -18.98
N VAL A 171 -26.72 -8.11 -19.25
CA VAL A 171 -26.02 -8.41 -20.49
C VAL A 171 -27.09 -8.18 -21.55
N LYS A 172 -27.04 -7.01 -22.19
CA LYS A 172 -27.84 -6.74 -23.38
C LYS A 172 -27.45 -7.85 -24.34
N GLU A 173 -28.33 -8.84 -24.48
CA GLU A 173 -28.24 -9.83 -25.52
C GLU A 173 -28.06 -9.04 -26.82
N LYS A 174 -26.84 -9.10 -27.38
CA LYS A 174 -26.63 -8.61 -28.72
C LYS A 174 -27.51 -9.49 -29.58
N ALA A 175 -28.60 -8.90 -30.08
CA ALA A 175 -29.45 -9.53 -31.06
C ALA A 175 -28.53 -10.04 -32.17
N ASP A 176 -28.45 -11.36 -32.27
CA ASP A 176 -27.72 -12.02 -33.33
C ASP A 176 -28.51 -11.74 -34.61
N ASP A 177 -28.02 -10.77 -35.40
CA ASP A 177 -28.59 -10.41 -36.69
C ASP A 177 -28.49 -11.64 -37.61
N LYS A 178 -29.53 -12.46 -37.58
CA LYS A 178 -29.71 -13.58 -38.50
C LYS A 178 -29.82 -13.03 -39.91
N LYS A 179 -28.68 -12.98 -40.59
CA LYS A 179 -28.55 -12.67 -42.01
C LYS A 179 -29.56 -13.53 -42.80
N PRO A 180 -30.51 -12.96 -43.54
CA PRO A 180 -31.50 -13.74 -44.26
C PRO A 180 -30.82 -14.61 -45.32
N LYS A 181 -31.14 -15.91 -45.34
CA LYS A 181 -30.65 -16.85 -46.36
C LYS A 181 -31.07 -16.35 -47.74
N LYS A 182 -30.08 -16.03 -48.60
CA LYS A 182 -30.31 -15.68 -50.01
C LYS A 182 -31.02 -16.84 -50.71
N ALA A 183 -32.25 -16.59 -51.18
CA ALA A 183 -32.94 -17.52 -52.06
C ALA A 183 -32.13 -17.71 -53.35
N GLN A 184 -31.83 -18.97 -53.69
CA GLN A 184 -31.13 -19.31 -54.92
C GLN A 184 -32.03 -18.97 -56.11
N ARG A 185 -31.59 -18.01 -56.94
CA ARG A 185 -32.26 -17.67 -58.20
C ARG A 185 -32.15 -18.86 -59.15
N LYS A 186 -33.29 -19.42 -59.57
CA LYS A 186 -33.37 -20.38 -60.67
C LYS A 186 -33.01 -19.66 -61.97
N THR A 187 -31.83 -19.94 -62.53
CA THR A 187 -31.41 -19.47 -63.85
C THR A 187 -32.07 -20.32 -64.93
N LYS A 188 -32.63 -19.67 -65.96
CA LYS A 188 -33.30 -20.34 -67.08
C LYS A 188 -32.24 -20.80 -68.08
N ILE A 189 -32.09 -22.11 -68.22
CA ILE A 189 -31.12 -22.74 -69.14
C ILE A 189 -31.72 -22.72 -70.54
N THR A 190 -31.03 -22.11 -71.50
CA THR A 190 -31.46 -21.99 -72.90
C THR A 190 -30.80 -23.01 -73.83
N ASN A 191 -29.98 -23.92 -73.31
CA ASN A 191 -29.30 -24.95 -74.08
C ASN A 191 -29.97 -26.33 -73.92
N THR A 192 -30.39 -26.92 -75.04
CA THR A 192 -31.17 -28.18 -75.11
C THR A 192 -30.42 -29.41 -74.61
N HIS A 193 -29.09 -29.40 -74.55
CA HIS A 193 -28.27 -30.55 -74.13
C HIS A 193 -27.96 -30.62 -72.61
N LEU A 194 -28.47 -29.67 -71.82
CA LEU A 194 -28.27 -29.62 -70.37
C LEU A 194 -29.52 -30.05 -69.57
N ALA A 195 -30.52 -30.63 -70.25
CA ALA A 195 -31.81 -30.96 -69.64
C ALA A 195 -31.73 -32.08 -68.59
N ASP A 196 -30.82 -33.04 -68.75
CA ASP A 196 -30.76 -34.25 -67.92
C ASP A 196 -29.74 -34.16 -66.76
N ILE A 197 -29.17 -32.98 -66.52
CA ILE A 197 -28.17 -32.76 -65.45
C ILE A 197 -28.78 -31.88 -64.35
N ASP A 198 -28.90 -32.42 -63.15
CA ASP A 198 -29.34 -31.67 -61.97
C ASP A 198 -28.20 -30.78 -61.44
N LEU A 199 -28.17 -29.53 -61.91
CA LEU A 199 -27.18 -28.51 -61.52
C LEU A 199 -27.40 -27.95 -60.10
N THR A 200 -28.37 -28.47 -59.34
CA THR A 200 -28.57 -28.08 -57.93
C THR A 200 -27.72 -28.87 -56.96
N LYS A 201 -27.00 -29.90 -57.44
CA LYS A 201 -26.09 -30.72 -56.65
C LYS A 201 -24.67 -30.66 -57.22
N ASP A 202 -23.69 -30.48 -56.34
CA ASP A 202 -22.27 -30.54 -56.74
C ASP A 202 -21.88 -31.99 -57.03
N TYR A 203 -21.09 -32.19 -58.09
CA TYR A 203 -20.65 -33.51 -58.54
C TYR A 203 -19.65 -34.12 -57.55
N SER A 204 -19.99 -35.28 -56.99
CA SER A 204 -19.07 -36.12 -56.20
C SER A 204 -18.65 -37.35 -57.01
N PRO A 205 -17.38 -37.49 -57.42
CA PRO A 205 -16.91 -38.68 -58.11
C PRO A 205 -16.95 -39.87 -57.16
N GLY A 206 -17.56 -40.97 -57.59
CA GLY A 206 -17.66 -42.19 -56.78
C GLY A 206 -16.28 -42.81 -56.52
N ASP A 207 -16.03 -43.16 -55.26
CA ASP A 207 -14.85 -43.93 -54.84
C ASP A 207 -14.79 -45.25 -55.61
N LYS A 208 -13.61 -45.56 -56.15
CA LYS A 208 -13.29 -46.85 -56.76
C LYS A 208 -12.84 -47.84 -55.71
#